data_AF-A0A1Z9K630-F1
#
_entry.id   AF-A0A1Z9K630-F1
#
_cell.length_a   1.000
_cell.length_b   1.000
_cell.length_c   1.000
_cell.angle_alpha   90.00
_cell.angle_beta   90.00
_cell.angle_gamma   90.00
#
_symmetry.space_group_name_H-M   'P 1'
#
loop_
_entity.id
_entity.type
_entity.pdbx_description
1 polymer ?
#
loop_
_entity_poly.entity_id
_entity_poly.type
_entity_poly.pdbx_seq_one_letter_code
_entity_poly.pdbx_strand_id
1 'polypeptide(L)' 'MDNLLLRRYLFTLNFASTNYNREIAPYLLLTEVNDTSIKLLDSVMVKLSPEVKISKYGKDLQLLIKKRKKEERSSD' A
#
# COMPACT_ATOMS: atom_id res chain seq x y z
N MET A 1 -13.84 14.65 -1.92
CA MET A 1 -12.97 14.13 -0.85
C MET A 1 -12.69 15.26 0.10
N ASP A 2 -12.77 15.02 1.42
CA ASP A 2 -12.34 15.99 2.42
C ASP A 2 -10.83 16.28 2.24
N ASN A 3 -10.45 17.56 2.22
CA ASN A 3 -9.06 18.01 2.05
C ASN A 3 -8.12 17.44 3.13
N LEU A 4 -8.64 17.15 4.33
CA LEU A 4 -7.85 16.52 5.39
C LEU A 4 -7.55 15.05 5.10
N LEU A 5 -8.54 14.32 4.59
CA LEU A 5 -8.38 12.92 4.20
C LEU A 5 -7.35 12.77 3.08
N LEU A 6 -7.43 13.62 2.05
CA LEU A 6 -6.46 13.63 0.96
C LEU A 6 -5.04 13.88 1.46
N ARG A 7 -4.84 14.86 2.34
CA ARG A 7 -3.52 15.14 2.93
C ARG A 7 -2.99 13.96 3.73
N ARG A 8 -3.84 13.30 4.53
CA ARG A 8 -3.44 12.09 5.28
C ARG A 8 -2.98 11.00 4.32
N TYR A 9 -3.71 10.77 3.23
CA TYR A 9 -3.37 9.72 2.26
C TYR A 9 -2.04 10.00 1.57
N LEU A 10 -1.83 11.23 1.10
CA LEU A 10 -0.58 11.64 0.47
C LEU A 10 0.60 11.54 1.44
N PHE A 11 0.41 11.94 2.71
CA PHE A 11 1.44 11.82 3.74
C PHE A 11 1.81 10.37 4.00
N THR A 12 0.83 9.48 4.17
CA THR A 12 1.06 8.05 4.36
C THR A 12 1.83 7.44 3.19
N LEU A 13 1.41 7.72 1.95
CA LEU A 13 2.08 7.22 0.75
C LEU A 13 3.52 7.71 0.62
N ASN A 14 3.76 8.99 0.94
CA ASN A 14 5.10 9.57 0.94
C ASN A 14 5.97 8.92 2.02
N PHE A 15 5.46 8.82 3.26
CA PHE A 15 6.18 8.20 4.36
C PHE A 15 6.58 6.76 4.06
N ALA A 16 5.66 5.95 3.53
CA ALA A 16 5.94 4.56 3.13
C ALA A 16 6.96 4.49 1.99
N SER A 17 6.92 5.42 1.03
CA SER A 17 7.90 5.50 -0.04
C SER A 17 9.30 5.88 0.45
N THR A 18 9.40 6.79 1.42
CA THR A 18 10.69 7.22 2.01
C THR A 18 11.25 6.15 2.95
N ASN A 19 10.40 5.44 3.68
CA ASN A 19 10.79 4.42 4.67
C ASN A 19 10.58 2.99 4.16
N TYR A 20 10.83 2.78 2.87
CA TYR A 20 10.53 1.53 2.15
C TYR A 20 11.25 0.28 2.71
N ASN A 21 12.30 0.48 3.51
CA ASN A 21 13.09 -0.55 4.17
C ASN A 21 12.63 -0.85 5.60
N ARG A 22 11.48 -0.32 6.03
CA ARG A 22 10.92 -0.57 7.36
C ARG A 22 9.55 -1.24 7.27
N GLU A 23 9.30 -2.17 8.18
CA GLU A 23 8.03 -2.91 8.29
C GLU A 23 6.80 -2.02 8.54
N ILE A 24 7.02 -0.84 9.11
CA ILE A 24 5.95 0.13 9.32
C ILE A 24 5.40 0.69 8.00
N ALA A 25 6.18 0.69 6.92
CA ALA A 25 5.72 1.19 5.62
C ALA A 25 4.55 0.36 5.06
N PRO A 26 4.65 -0.98 4.88
CA PRO A 26 3.51 -1.77 4.45
C PRO A 26 2.36 -1.80 5.47
N TYR A 27 2.65 -1.72 6.78
CA TYR A 27 1.61 -1.64 7.81
C TYR A 27 0.72 -0.41 7.61
N LEU A 28 1.30 0.77 7.44
CA LEU A 28 0.54 2.01 7.22
C LEU A 28 -0.26 1.97 5.92
N LEU A 29 0.24 1.31 4.87
CA LEU A 29 -0.53 1.12 3.64
C LEU A 29 -1.77 0.25 3.86
N LEU A 30 -1.67 -0.76 4.71
CA LEU A 30 -2.76 -1.67 5.07
C LEU A 30 -3.82 -1.03 5.98
N THR A 31 -3.41 -0.11 6.86
CA THR A 31 -4.33 0.46 7.87
C THR A 31 -4.90 1.81 7.49
N GLU A 32 -4.13 2.67 6.81
CA GLU A 32 -4.52 4.06 6.59
C GLU A 32 -5.01 4.35 5.17
N VAL A 33 -4.55 3.60 4.17
CA VAL A 33 -4.81 3.89 2.74
C VAL A 33 -5.14 2.64 1.92
N ASN A 34 -5.73 1.62 2.55
CA ASN A 34 -5.99 0.33 1.91
C ASN A 34 -7.05 0.37 0.79
N ASP A 35 -7.81 1.45 0.70
CA ASP A 35 -8.88 1.73 -0.25
C ASP A 35 -8.42 2.64 -1.40
N THR A 36 -7.19 3.17 -1.36
CA THR A 36 -6.61 3.99 -2.44
C THR A 36 -6.48 3.22 -3.75
N SER A 37 -6.06 3.86 -4.85
CA SER A 37 -5.93 3.17 -6.14
C SER A 37 -4.93 2.01 -6.07
N ILE A 38 -5.26 0.89 -6.72
CA ILE A 38 -4.37 -0.28 -6.77
C ILE A 38 -3.01 0.09 -7.36
N LYS A 39 -2.98 0.95 -8.38
CA LYS A 39 -1.75 1.43 -9.02
C LYS A 39 -0.81 2.13 -8.04
N LEU A 40 -1.35 2.93 -7.10
CA LEU A 40 -0.56 3.60 -6.07
C LEU A 40 0.00 2.61 -5.05
N LEU A 41 -0.83 1.66 -4.58
CA LEU A 41 -0.37 0.60 -3.68
C LEU A 41 0.77 -0.21 -4.32
N ASP A 42 0.61 -0.60 -5.59
CA ASP A 42 1.60 -1.35 -6.36
C ASP A 42 2.92 -0.57 -6.53
N SER A 43 2.83 0.75 -6.79
CA SER A 43 4.00 1.62 -6.92
C SER A 43 4.85 1.67 -5.65
N VAL A 44 4.22 1.77 -4.47
CA VAL A 44 4.95 1.77 -3.20
C VAL A 44 5.45 0.36 -2.86
N MET A 45 4.64 -0.68 -3.12
CA MET A 45 5.00 -2.09 -2.91
C MET A 45 6.28 -2.48 -3.68
N VAL A 46 6.45 -2.01 -4.92
CA VAL A 46 7.65 -2.26 -5.73
C VAL A 46 8.91 -1.66 -5.11
N LYS A 47 8.81 -0.51 -4.43
CA LYS A 47 9.94 0.17 -3.77
C LYS A 47 10.40 -0.52 -2.48
N LEU A 48 9.54 -1.32 -1.84
CA LEU A 48 9.88 -1.99 -0.58
C LEU A 48 11.15 -2.84 -0.71
N SER A 49 11.96 -2.85 0.34
CA SER A 49 13.18 -3.67 0.35
C SER A 49 12.83 -5.16 0.30
N PRO A 50 13.71 -6.04 -0.22
CA PRO A 50 13.45 -7.47 -0.29
C PRO A 50 13.05 -8.08 1.07
N GLU A 51 13.67 -7.64 2.15
CA GLU A 51 13.42 -8.10 3.52
C GLU A 51 12.01 -7.73 3.97
N VAL A 52 11.60 -6.47 3.73
CA VAL A 52 10.25 -5.98 4.05
C VAL A 52 9.21 -6.67 3.18
N LYS A 53 9.51 -7.01 1.92
CA LYS A 53 8.57 -7.71 1.04
C LYS A 53 8.23 -9.12 1.53
N ILE A 54 9.16 -9.81 2.20
CA ILE A 54 8.96 -11.17 2.71
C ILE A 54 8.44 -11.22 4.15
N SER A 55 8.32 -10.06 4.79
CA SER A 55 7.80 -9.93 6.14
C SER A 55 6.30 -10.21 6.22
N LYS A 56 5.75 -10.17 7.45
CA LYS A 56 4.31 -10.29 7.66
C LYS A 56 3.54 -9.22 6.89
N TYR A 57 3.82 -7.94 7.15
CA TYR A 57 3.05 -6.85 6.54
C TYR A 57 3.34 -6.68 5.05
N GLY A 58 4.55 -7.00 4.58
CA GLY A 58 4.85 -7.06 3.15
C GLY A 58 4.01 -8.11 2.42
N LYS A 59 3.88 -9.31 3.00
CA LYS A 59 3.03 -10.38 2.44
C LYS A 59 1.54 -10.02 2.48
N ASP A 60 1.08 -9.42 3.58
CA ASP A 60 -0.31 -9.00 3.73
C ASP A 60 -0.68 -7.93 2.68
N LEU A 61 0.21 -6.97 2.42
CA LEU A 61 0.03 -5.95 1.39
C LEU A 61 -0.02 -6.57 -0.02
N GLN A 62 0.85 -7.54 -0.31
CA GLN A 62 0.80 -8.26 -1.59
C GLN A 62 -0.53 -9.01 -1.77
N LEU A 63 -1.03 -9.63 -0.70
CA LEU A 63 -2.30 -10.35 -0.73
C LEU A 63 -3.47 -9.40 -0.99
N LEU A 64 -3.49 -8.24 -0.31
CA LEU A 64 -4.48 -7.19 -0.53
C LEU A 64 -4.48 -6.74 -1.99
N ILE A 65 -3.32 -6.39 -2.55
CA ILE A 65 -3.19 -5.94 -3.95
C ILE A 65 -3.68 -7.02 -4.91
N LYS A 66 -3.28 -8.29 -4.69
CA LYS A 66 -3.73 -9.42 -5.52
C LYS A 66 -5.24 -9.62 -5.46
N LYS A 67 -5.83 -9.55 -4.26
CA LYS A 67 -7.28 -9.66 -4.04
C LYS A 67 -8.03 -8.57 -4.81
N ARG A 68 -7.64 -7.30 -4.62
CA ARG A 68 -8.28 -6.18 -5.30
C ARG A 68 -8.12 -6.22 -6.82
N LYS A 69 -6.95 -6.63 -7.33
CA LYS A 69 -6.73 -6.85 -8.77
C LYS A 69 -7.63 -7.95 -9.33
N LYS A 70 -7.97 -8.96 -8.53
CA LYS A 70 -8.90 -10.03 -8.94
C LYS A 70 -10.33 -9.52 -8.97
N GLU A 71 -10.73 -8.74 -7.95
CA GLU A 71 -12.06 -8.12 -7.87
C GLU A 71 -12.32 -7.18 -9.06
N GLU A 72 -11.38 -6.29 -9.40
CA GLU A 72 -11.50 -5.39 -10.56
C GLU A 72 -11.71 -6.15 -11.88
N ARG A 73 -11.02 -7.28 -12.09
CA ARG A 73 -11.16 -8.10 -13.31
C ARG A 73 -12.46 -8.91 -13.37
N SER A 74 -13.10 -9.17 -12.24
CA SER A 74 -14.37 -9.92 -12.18
C SER A 74 -15.60 -9.03 -12.29
N SER A 75 -15.41 -7.71 -12.21
CA SER A 75 -16.45 -6.70 -12.41
C SER A 75 -16.51 -6.15 -13.83
N ASP A 76 -15.62 -6.60 -14.71
CA ASP A 76 -15.61 -6.37 -16.17
C ASP A 76 -16.31 -7.53 -16.90
#